data_AF-A0A7Y0TMI2-F1
#
_entry.id   AF-A0A7Y0TMI2-F1
#
_cell.length_a   1.000
_cell.length_b   1.000
_cell.length_c   1.000
_cell.angle_alpha   90.00
_cell.angle_beta   90.00
_cell.angle_gamma   90.00
#
_symmetry.space_group_name_H-M   'P 1'
#
loop_
_entity.id
_entity.type
_entity.pdbx_description
1 polymer ?
#
loop_
_entity_poly.entity_id
_entity_poly.type
_entity_poly.pdbx_seq_one_letter_code
_entity_poly.pdbx_strand_id
1 'polypeptide(L)'
;MTQKSGVKEQAKDILEETLDREAVIVLARISEEMQLLFKAHPEPAREDVERIVTGFFLETGKSEQFIDDWLKTSEEYSRNRGLSEQDQPKAMLSDLGVFRFMSFLKDKGLTDDQITIVLTGAVQQAASGDQQE
;
A
#
# COMPACT_ATOMS: atom_id res chain seq x y z
N MET A 1 -20.23 19.12 12.07
CA MET A 1 -19.14 19.03 13.07
C MET A 1 -18.27 17.83 12.74
N THR A 2 -17.01 18.09 12.39
CA THR A 2 -15.83 17.44 13.02
C THR A 2 -15.73 15.91 13.03
N GLN A 3 -15.69 15.24 11.86
CA GLN A 3 -15.19 13.84 11.79
C GLN A 3 -13.95 13.67 10.91
N LYS A 4 -13.77 14.49 9.85
CA LYS A 4 -12.66 14.33 8.91
C LYS A 4 -11.27 14.69 9.47
N SER A 5 -11.19 15.61 10.43
CA SER A 5 -9.90 15.97 11.06
C SER A 5 -9.42 14.90 12.05
N GLY A 6 -10.36 14.17 12.68
CA GLY A 6 -10.07 13.23 13.75
C GLY A 6 -9.33 11.98 13.26
N VAL A 7 -9.67 11.45 12.08
CA VAL A 7 -9.02 10.22 11.57
C VAL A 7 -7.55 10.45 11.26
N LYS A 8 -7.17 11.63 10.76
CA LYS A 8 -5.77 11.97 10.48
C LYS A 8 -4.96 12.12 11.77
N GLU A 9 -5.50 12.84 12.76
CA GLU A 9 -4.87 12.99 14.08
C GLU A 9 -4.75 11.62 14.78
N GLN A 10 -5.81 10.83 14.75
CA GLN A 10 -5.80 9.48 15.32
C GLN A 10 -4.80 8.54 14.61
N ALA A 11 -4.69 8.61 13.29
CA ALA A 11 -3.68 7.85 12.55
C ALA A 11 -2.26 8.25 12.96
N LYS A 12 -2.03 9.55 13.16
CA LYS A 12 -0.74 10.08 13.63
C LYS A 12 -0.44 9.58 15.05
N ASP A 13 -1.40 9.66 15.97
CA ASP A 13 -1.24 9.24 17.36
C ASP A 13 -0.92 7.74 17.44
N ILE A 14 -1.64 6.90 16.68
CA ILE A 14 -1.37 5.44 16.60
C ILE A 14 0.06 5.16 16.15
N LEU A 15 0.55 5.90 15.14
CA LEU A 15 1.91 5.72 14.64
C LEU A 15 2.95 6.19 15.66
N GLU A 16 2.75 7.33 16.33
CA GLU A 16 3.68 7.86 17.33
C GLU A 16 3.74 7.00 18.61
N GLU A 17 2.62 6.38 19.01
CA GLU A 17 2.56 5.50 20.17
C GLU A 17 3.17 4.12 19.92
N THR A 18 3.10 3.63 18.68
CA THR A 18 3.50 2.25 18.34
C THR A 18 4.86 2.17 17.68
N LEU A 19 5.26 3.19 16.91
CA LEU A 19 6.47 3.13 16.09
C LEU A 19 7.60 3.92 16.72
N ASP A 20 8.74 3.25 16.85
CA ASP A 20 10.00 3.93 17.11
C ASP A 20 10.51 4.68 15.86
N ARG A 21 11.57 5.48 16.06
CA ARG A 21 12.19 6.26 15.00
C ARG A 21 12.69 5.40 13.83
N GLU A 22 13.16 4.19 14.10
CA GLU A 22 13.64 3.28 13.06
C GLU A 22 12.48 2.77 12.21
N ALA A 23 11.36 2.43 12.84
CA ALA A 23 10.16 1.99 12.17
C ALA A 23 9.57 3.07 11.26
N VAL A 24 9.61 4.34 11.67
CA VAL A 24 9.22 5.47 10.83
C VAL A 24 10.12 5.59 9.58
N ILE A 25 11.43 5.36 9.72
CA ILE A 25 12.37 5.38 8.59
C ILE A 25 12.02 4.25 7.59
N VAL A 26 11.67 3.05 8.08
CA VAL A 26 11.27 1.95 7.21
C VAL A 26 9.97 2.26 6.46
N LEU A 27 8.97 2.84 7.11
CA LEU A 27 7.74 3.28 6.44
C LEU A 27 8.02 4.30 5.34
N ALA A 28 8.87 5.30 5.62
CA ALA A 28 9.26 6.30 4.64
C ALA A 28 9.95 5.65 3.43
N ARG A 29 10.81 4.66 3.67
CA ARG A 29 11.47 3.89 2.62
C ARG A 29 10.49 3.08 1.77
N ILE A 30 9.49 2.42 2.38
CA ILE A 30 8.44 1.72 1.62
C ILE A 30 7.70 2.71 0.70
N SER A 31 7.35 3.90 1.22
CA SER A 31 6.72 4.95 0.43
C SER A 31 7.58 5.39 -0.76
N GLU A 32 8.86 5.66 -0.50
CA GLU A 32 9.83 6.10 -1.51
C GLU A 32 10.04 5.04 -2.60
N GLU A 33 10.19 3.77 -2.21
CA GLU A 33 10.33 2.67 -3.16
C GLU A 33 9.09 2.52 -4.04
N MET A 34 7.88 2.66 -3.48
CA MET A 34 6.65 2.66 -4.27
C MET A 34 6.57 3.86 -5.22
N GLN A 35 6.99 5.06 -4.78
CA GLN A 35 7.04 6.23 -5.65
C GLN A 35 8.03 6.03 -6.82
N LEU A 36 9.21 5.46 -6.55
CA LEU A 36 10.18 5.13 -7.59
C LEU A 36 9.62 4.07 -8.55
N LEU A 37 8.89 3.09 -8.04
CA LEU A 37 8.22 2.08 -8.85
C LEU A 37 7.21 2.71 -9.83
N PHE A 38 6.33 3.59 -9.34
CA PHE A 38 5.36 4.28 -10.19
C PHE A 38 6.00 5.29 -11.15
N LYS A 39 7.16 5.87 -10.79
CA LYS A 39 7.93 6.72 -11.72
C LYS A 39 8.59 5.90 -12.83
N ALA A 40 9.09 4.71 -12.53
CA ALA A 40 9.71 3.82 -13.51
C ALA A 40 8.66 3.14 -14.41
N HIS A 41 7.46 2.91 -13.88
CA HIS A 41 6.35 2.26 -14.57
C HIS A 41 5.08 3.11 -14.48
N PRO A 42 5.00 4.24 -15.22
CA PRO A 42 3.83 5.13 -15.17
C PRO A 42 2.56 4.47 -15.74
N GLU A 43 2.74 3.59 -16.72
CA GLU A 43 1.71 2.76 -17.36
C GLU A 43 2.18 1.30 -17.35
N PRO A 44 2.13 0.63 -16.19
CA PRO A 44 2.64 -0.73 -16.07
C PRO A 44 1.81 -1.69 -16.93
N ALA A 45 2.47 -2.57 -17.68
CA ALA A 45 1.81 -3.70 -18.29
C ALA A 45 1.62 -4.83 -17.27
N ARG A 46 0.70 -5.76 -17.52
CA ARG A 46 0.49 -6.95 -16.68
C ARG A 46 1.79 -7.70 -16.41
N GLU A 47 2.61 -7.91 -17.44
CA GLU A 47 3.89 -8.62 -17.33
C GLU A 47 4.88 -7.90 -16.39
N ASP A 48 4.88 -6.56 -16.37
CA ASP A 48 5.70 -5.80 -15.42
C ASP A 48 5.24 -6.04 -13.98
N VAL A 49 3.92 -6.01 -13.75
CA VAL A 49 3.34 -6.27 -12.43
C VAL A 49 3.71 -7.66 -11.95
N GLU A 50 3.50 -8.68 -12.77
CA GLU A 50 3.82 -10.07 -12.44
C GLU A 50 5.30 -10.21 -12.07
N ARG A 51 6.21 -9.63 -12.87
CA ARG A 51 7.66 -9.65 -12.59
C ARG A 51 8.01 -8.94 -11.29
N ILE A 52 7.48 -7.74 -11.05
CA ILE A 52 7.75 -6.94 -9.86
C ILE A 52 7.25 -7.64 -8.59
N VAL A 53 5.99 -8.08 -8.62
CA VAL A 53 5.33 -8.76 -7.49
C VAL A 53 6.05 -10.07 -7.17
N THR A 54 6.37 -10.86 -8.21
CA THR A 54 7.10 -12.13 -8.05
C THR A 54 8.47 -11.89 -7.45
N GLY A 55 9.24 -10.93 -7.98
CA GLY A 55 10.57 -10.59 -7.45
C GLY A 55 10.51 -10.22 -5.97
N PHE A 56 9.59 -9.32 -5.60
CA PHE A 56 9.41 -8.91 -4.21
C PHE A 56 9.06 -10.09 -3.28
N PHE A 57 8.11 -10.92 -3.69
CA PHE A 57 7.65 -12.01 -2.84
C PHE A 57 8.65 -13.15 -2.71
N LEU A 58 9.43 -13.43 -3.76
CA LEU A 58 10.52 -14.39 -3.68
C LEU A 58 11.64 -13.91 -2.75
N GLU A 59 12.02 -12.63 -2.83
CA GLU A 59 13.01 -12.02 -1.92
C GLU A 59 12.55 -12.04 -0.45
N THR A 60 11.25 -11.98 -0.21
CA THR A 60 10.66 -12.09 1.14
C THR A 60 10.33 -13.53 1.55
N GLY A 61 10.74 -14.53 0.76
CA GLY A 61 10.64 -15.95 1.09
C GLY A 61 9.24 -16.54 0.95
N LYS A 62 8.34 -15.93 0.16
CA LYS A 62 7.03 -16.50 -0.16
C LYS A 62 7.16 -17.56 -1.26
N SER A 63 6.25 -18.54 -1.24
CA SER A 63 6.18 -19.59 -2.25
C SER A 63 5.56 -19.10 -3.55
N GLU A 64 5.89 -19.76 -4.67
CA GLU A 64 5.26 -19.48 -5.97
C GLU A 64 3.73 -19.60 -5.93
N GLN A 65 3.20 -20.57 -5.17
CA GLN A 65 1.76 -20.71 -4.97
C GLN A 65 1.13 -19.47 -4.33
N PHE A 66 1.77 -18.92 -3.28
CA PHE A 66 1.28 -17.70 -2.65
C PHE A 66 1.28 -16.52 -3.63
N ILE A 67 2.31 -16.42 -4.46
CA ILE A 67 2.46 -15.35 -5.46
C ILE A 67 1.34 -15.43 -6.51
N ASP A 68 1.10 -16.63 -7.04
CA ASP A 68 0.03 -16.88 -8.01
C ASP A 68 -1.35 -16.56 -7.42
N ASP A 69 -1.62 -17.00 -6.19
CA ASP A 69 -2.87 -16.71 -5.49
C ASP A 69 -3.04 -15.21 -5.23
N TRP A 70 -1.97 -14.52 -4.84
CA TRP A 70 -1.99 -13.06 -4.62
C TRP A 70 -2.28 -12.30 -5.92
N LEU A 71 -1.61 -12.65 -7.01
CA LEU A 71 -1.80 -12.01 -8.33
C LEU A 71 -3.25 -12.18 -8.81
N LYS A 72 -3.79 -13.40 -8.75
CA LYS A 72 -5.20 -13.67 -9.09
C LYS A 72 -6.16 -12.86 -8.24
N THR A 73 -5.92 -12.83 -6.93
CA THR A 73 -6.77 -12.11 -5.98
C THR A 73 -6.76 -10.61 -6.26
N SER A 74 -5.60 -10.00 -6.49
CA SER A 74 -5.49 -8.57 -6.80
C SER A 74 -6.11 -8.22 -8.16
N GLU A 75 -5.95 -9.09 -9.15
CA GLU A 75 -6.60 -8.96 -10.47
C GLU A 75 -8.14 -9.02 -10.32
N GLU A 76 -8.66 -10.00 -9.59
CA GLU A 76 -10.09 -10.14 -9.30
C GLU A 76 -10.66 -8.94 -8.54
N TYR A 77 -9.94 -8.43 -7.53
CA TYR A 77 -10.34 -7.21 -6.83
C TYR A 77 -10.43 -6.01 -7.76
N SER A 78 -9.47 -5.86 -8.68
CA SER A 78 -9.45 -4.77 -9.65
C SER A 78 -10.64 -4.85 -10.61
N ARG A 79 -10.97 -6.06 -11.11
CA ARG A 79 -12.16 -6.31 -11.93
C ARG A 79 -13.46 -6.05 -11.18
N ASN A 80 -13.56 -6.51 -9.93
CA ASN A 80 -14.75 -6.32 -9.10
C ASN A 80 -15.02 -4.86 -8.75
N ARG A 81 -13.98 -4.01 -8.74
CA ARG A 81 -14.10 -2.55 -8.61
C ARG A 81 -14.52 -1.85 -9.92
N GLY A 82 -14.70 -2.60 -11.01
CA GLY A 82 -15.09 -2.05 -12.31
C GLY A 82 -13.95 -1.34 -13.05
N LEU A 83 -12.69 -1.62 -12.68
CA LEU A 83 -11.54 -1.01 -13.36
C LEU A 83 -11.38 -1.58 -14.77
N SER A 84 -11.07 -0.70 -15.71
CA SER A 84 -10.74 -1.08 -17.08
C SER A 84 -9.45 -1.91 -17.11
N GLU A 85 -9.28 -2.77 -18.13
CA GLU A 85 -8.10 -3.65 -18.23
C GLU A 85 -6.77 -2.87 -18.23
N GLN A 86 -6.77 -1.65 -18.77
CA GLN A 86 -5.60 -0.75 -18.77
C GLN A 86 -5.27 -0.19 -17.37
N ASP A 87 -6.25 -0.06 -16.47
CA ASP A 87 -6.05 0.47 -15.12
C ASP A 87 -5.71 -0.62 -14.10
N GLN A 88 -6.03 -1.89 -14.41
CA GLN A 88 -5.81 -3.04 -13.52
C GLN A 88 -4.34 -3.19 -13.11
N PRO A 89 -3.34 -3.16 -14.01
CA PRO A 89 -1.93 -3.30 -13.61
C PRO A 89 -1.48 -2.25 -12.58
N LYS A 90 -1.92 -1.00 -12.76
CA LYS A 90 -1.60 0.09 -11.83
C LYS A 90 -2.27 -0.10 -10.48
N ALA A 91 -3.51 -0.60 -10.47
CA ALA A 91 -4.22 -0.94 -9.24
C ALA A 91 -3.52 -2.10 -8.50
N MET A 92 -3.08 -3.12 -9.21
CA MET A 92 -2.33 -4.24 -8.62
C MET A 92 -1.00 -3.80 -8.01
N LEU A 93 -0.23 -2.90 -8.65
CA LEU A 93 0.97 -2.32 -8.02
C LEU A 93 0.63 -1.48 -6.78
N SER A 94 -0.52 -0.81 -6.78
CA SER A 94 -1.00 -0.09 -5.59
C SER A 94 -1.33 -1.06 -4.45
N ASP A 95 -1.98 -2.19 -4.76
CA ASP A 95 -2.25 -3.25 -3.79
C ASP A 95 -0.97 -3.83 -3.21
N LEU A 96 0.10 -3.97 -4.02
CA LEU A 96 1.43 -4.38 -3.52
C LEU A 96 1.96 -3.38 -2.50
N GLY A 97 1.88 -2.07 -2.79
CA GLY A 97 2.26 -1.03 -1.84
C GLY A 97 1.49 -1.13 -0.54
N VAL A 98 0.16 -1.22 -0.61
CA VAL A 98 -0.72 -1.38 0.57
C VAL A 98 -0.35 -2.63 1.37
N PHE A 99 -0.12 -3.76 0.70
CA PHE A 99 0.28 -5.01 1.34
C PHE A 99 1.60 -4.83 2.14
N ARG A 100 2.60 -4.17 1.54
CA ARG A 100 3.89 -3.91 2.18
C ARG A 100 3.74 -3.03 3.42
N PHE A 101 2.93 -1.98 3.32
CA PHE A 101 2.59 -1.11 4.45
C PHE A 101 1.88 -1.88 5.56
N MET A 102 0.82 -2.62 5.24
CA MET A 102 0.04 -3.39 6.21
C MET A 102 0.88 -4.45 6.93
N SER A 103 1.69 -5.20 6.16
CA SER A 103 2.55 -6.24 6.72
C SER A 103 3.55 -5.65 7.71
N PHE A 104 4.19 -4.53 7.34
CA PHE A 104 5.10 -3.84 8.23
C PHE A 104 4.43 -3.36 9.53
N LEU A 105 3.26 -2.73 9.43
CA LEU A 105 2.54 -2.24 10.61
C LEU A 105 2.11 -3.40 11.52
N LYS A 106 1.68 -4.52 10.92
CA LYS A 106 1.33 -5.73 11.67
C LYS A 106 2.54 -6.32 12.39
N ASP A 107 3.70 -6.34 11.75
CA ASP A 107 4.96 -6.80 12.36
C ASP A 107 5.40 -5.91 13.53
N LYS A 108 4.99 -4.63 13.51
CA LYS A 108 5.20 -3.68 14.61
C LYS A 108 4.13 -3.75 15.71
N GLY A 109 3.17 -4.68 15.58
CA GLY A 109 2.16 -4.95 16.61
C GLY A 109 0.88 -4.13 16.49
N LEU A 110 0.66 -3.42 15.39
CA LEU A 110 -0.62 -2.75 15.15
C LEU A 110 -1.71 -3.78 14.87
N THR A 111 -2.90 -3.55 15.44
CA THR A 111 -4.09 -4.36 15.17
C THR A 111 -4.69 -4.03 13.80
N ASP A 112 -5.50 -4.93 13.25
CA ASP A 112 -6.16 -4.72 11.96
C ASP A 112 -7.04 -3.44 11.97
N ASP A 113 -7.66 -3.10 13.11
CA ASP A 113 -8.43 -1.85 13.28
C ASP A 113 -7.52 -0.61 13.24
N GLN A 114 -6.39 -0.65 13.93
CA GLN A 114 -5.40 0.44 13.92
C GLN A 114 -4.81 0.64 12.52
N ILE A 115 -4.49 -0.46 11.83
CA ILE A 115 -4.00 -0.43 10.44
C ILE A 115 -5.05 0.21 9.52
N THR A 116 -6.33 -0.13 9.70
CA THR A 116 -7.44 0.46 8.91
C THR A 116 -7.52 1.98 9.11
N ILE A 117 -7.38 2.46 10.34
CA ILE A 117 -7.36 3.89 10.67
C ILE A 117 -6.16 4.57 10.01
N VAL A 118 -4.96 3.98 10.13
CA VAL A 118 -3.72 4.51 9.56
C VAL A 118 -3.81 4.61 8.03
N LEU A 119 -4.27 3.56 7.35
CA LEU A 119 -4.46 3.58 5.90
C LEU A 119 -5.48 4.63 5.47
N THR A 120 -6.60 4.73 6.19
CA THR A 120 -7.64 5.74 5.91
C THR A 120 -7.08 7.15 6.06
N GLY A 121 -6.28 7.41 7.10
CA GLY A 121 -5.58 8.68 7.30
C GLY A 121 -4.60 9.00 6.17
N ALA A 122 -3.84 8.00 5.71
CA ALA A 122 -2.90 8.16 4.60
C ALA A 122 -3.59 8.51 3.27
N VAL A 123 -4.70 7.82 2.96
CA VAL A 123 -5.53 8.11 1.77
C VAL A 123 -6.11 9.52 1.84
N GLN A 124 -6.61 9.95 2.99
CA GLN A 124 -7.12 11.31 3.17
C GLN A 124 -6.01 12.35 2.99
N GLN A 125 -4.79 12.09 3.48
CA GLN A 125 -3.66 13.00 3.29
C GLN A 125 -3.27 13.11 1.82
N ALA A 126 -3.23 11.99 1.09
CA ALA A 126 -2.93 11.98 -0.34
C ALA A 126 -3.99 12.78 -1.13
N ALA A 127 -5.29 12.54 -0.87
CA ALA A 127 -6.39 13.24 -1.53
C ALA A 127 -6.48 14.74 -1.17
N SER A 128 -5.99 15.14 0.00
CA SER A 128 -5.97 16.54 0.45
C SER A 128 -4.73 17.29 -0.03
N GLY A 129 -3.66 16.58 -0.41
CA GLY A 129 -2.43 17.14 -0.96
C GLY A 129 -2.60 17.74 -2.35
N ASP A 130 -3.62 17.31 -3.11
CA ASP A 130 -3.97 17.85 -4.43
C ASP A 130 -4.74 19.19 -4.39
N GLN A 131 -5.00 19.77 -3.21
CA GLN A 131 -5.66 21.08 -3.05
C GLN A 131 -4.74 22.21 -2.57
N GLN A 132 -3.42 22.02 -2.63
CA GLN A 132 -2.44 23.09 -2.37
C GLN A 132 -1.46 23.22 -3.56
N GLU A 133 -1.98 23.71 -4.68
CA GLU A 133 -1.21 24.55 -5.63
C GLU A 133 -1.86 25.94 -5.71
#